data_AF-A0A359E7X5-F1
#
_entry.id   AF-A0A359E7X5-F1
#
_cell.length_a   1.000
_cell.length_b   1.000
_cell.length_c   1.000
_cell.angle_alpha   90.00
_cell.angle_beta   90.00
_cell.angle_gamma   90.00
#
_symmetry.space_group_name_H-M   'P 1'
#
loop_
_entity.id
_entity.type
_entity.pdbx_description
1 polymer ?
#
loop_
_entity_poly.entity_id
_entity_poly.type
_entity_poly.pdbx_seq_one_letter_code
_entity_poly.pdbx_strand_id
1 'polypeptide(L)'
;CITKETKPRVFPTRTVIKDGSKYYGPYDSVGAMKRMLETIRKAFGLCTCAVSQKTIDKTRGVPKWHSCFDDYLENCSGDWDDEVYQSTIYKVDRMLNGKTDQLIRELKDEMQIASDALAYEEAAQIRDSLEAVQHYSKRMKMVVSQKVDRDVFAIRKDEEIGEACGVLFKIREGKMIGKFHRFLKNIEGLSMGEMLQSFVEDYYTGQYTAAIPDEVYLSHEIEDVEPL
;
A
#
# COMPACT_ATOMS: atom_id res chain seq x y z
N CYS A 1 -6.52 0.29 1.79
CA CYS A 1 -7.04 -0.89 2.52
C CYS A 1 -7.31 -1.97 1.50
N ILE A 2 -6.94 -3.21 1.81
CA ILE A 2 -7.38 -4.43 1.13
C ILE A 2 -8.25 -5.20 2.13
N THR A 3 -9.53 -5.43 1.82
CA THR A 3 -10.47 -6.09 2.75
C THR A 3 -10.18 -7.56 2.94
N LYS A 4 -10.60 -8.12 4.08
CA LYS A 4 -10.59 -9.57 4.32
C LYS A 4 -11.93 -10.20 3.92
N GLU A 5 -12.13 -10.36 2.62
CA GLU A 5 -13.31 -10.98 2.01
C GLU A 5 -12.87 -11.95 0.89
N THR A 6 -13.77 -12.78 0.37
CA THR A 6 -13.46 -13.71 -0.75
C THR A 6 -12.99 -12.97 -2.00
N LYS A 7 -13.53 -11.78 -2.26
CA LYS A 7 -13.06 -10.85 -3.30
C LYS A 7 -12.65 -9.52 -2.65
N PRO A 8 -11.38 -9.40 -2.21
CA PRO A 8 -10.89 -8.22 -1.49
C PRO A 8 -11.04 -6.91 -2.26
N ARG A 9 -11.58 -5.89 -1.60
CA ARG A 9 -11.68 -4.53 -2.14
C ARG A 9 -10.42 -3.73 -1.88
N VAL A 10 -9.94 -3.02 -2.90
CA VAL A 10 -8.84 -2.06 -2.77
C VAL A 10 -9.39 -0.63 -2.75
N PHE A 11 -9.43 0.01 -1.58
CA PHE A 11 -10.02 1.35 -1.45
C PHE A 11 -9.35 2.22 -0.38
N PRO A 12 -9.51 3.56 -0.46
CA PRO A 12 -8.98 4.47 0.54
C PRO A 12 -9.92 4.54 1.75
N THR A 13 -9.36 4.51 2.94
CA THR A 13 -10.09 4.69 4.21
C THR A 13 -9.24 5.49 5.17
N ARG A 14 -9.91 6.24 6.06
CA ARG A 14 -9.28 6.91 7.22
C ARG A 14 -9.45 6.09 8.50
N THR A 15 -10.36 5.13 8.50
CA THR A 15 -10.70 4.30 9.65
C THR A 15 -10.07 2.93 9.47
N VAL A 16 -9.34 2.52 10.50
CA VAL A 16 -8.79 1.17 10.62
C VAL A 16 -9.74 0.35 11.49
N ILE A 17 -10.05 -0.87 11.06
CA ILE A 17 -10.97 -1.80 11.72
C ILE A 17 -10.21 -3.10 11.95
N LYS A 18 -10.35 -3.71 13.12
CA LYS A 18 -9.74 -5.00 13.46
C LYS A 18 -10.55 -6.18 12.89
N ASP A 19 -10.78 -6.18 11.58
CA ASP A 19 -11.47 -7.25 10.86
C ASP A 19 -10.51 -8.20 10.12
N GLY A 20 -9.20 -7.93 10.19
CA GLY A 20 -8.14 -8.67 9.50
C GLY A 20 -7.85 -8.17 8.09
N SER A 21 -8.44 -7.03 7.68
CA SER A 21 -8.06 -6.30 6.47
C SER A 21 -6.63 -5.77 6.58
N LYS A 22 -5.97 -5.57 5.42
CA LYS A 22 -4.62 -5.03 5.34
C LYS A 22 -4.64 -3.52 5.07
N TYR A 23 -3.90 -2.76 5.88
CA TYR A 23 -3.85 -1.31 5.80
C TYR A 23 -2.47 -0.82 5.39
N TYR A 24 -2.40 -0.29 4.17
CA TYR A 24 -1.20 0.31 3.60
C TYR A 24 -1.31 1.81 3.80
N GLY A 25 -0.40 2.40 4.57
CA GLY A 25 -0.41 3.78 4.99
C GLY A 25 0.24 3.93 6.36
N PRO A 26 0.07 5.08 7.02
CA PRO A 26 -0.60 6.31 6.56
C PRO A 26 0.11 6.99 5.37
N TYR A 27 -0.65 7.67 4.50
CA TYR A 27 -0.10 8.45 3.38
C TYR A 27 -0.09 9.94 3.70
N ASP A 28 1.00 10.63 3.39
CA ASP A 28 1.14 12.09 3.54
C ASP A 28 0.33 12.89 2.51
N SER A 29 0.09 12.32 1.33
CA SER A 29 -0.63 12.96 0.24
C SER A 29 -1.79 12.12 -0.27
N VAL A 30 -3.01 12.65 -0.11
CA VAL A 30 -4.22 12.10 -0.73
C VAL A 30 -4.07 11.99 -2.25
N GLY A 31 -3.36 12.94 -2.88
CA GLY A 31 -3.08 12.93 -4.31
C GLY A 31 -2.18 11.76 -4.72
N ALA A 32 -1.11 11.49 -3.94
CA ALA A 32 -0.24 10.35 -4.19
C ALA A 32 -0.98 9.02 -4.04
N MET A 33 -1.77 8.89 -2.97
CA MET A 33 -2.63 7.71 -2.74
C MET A 33 -3.63 7.50 -3.88
N LYS A 34 -4.31 8.57 -4.35
CA LYS A 34 -5.26 8.46 -5.48
C LYS A 34 -4.58 8.00 -6.77
N ARG A 35 -3.40 8.54 -7.10
CA ARG A 35 -2.62 8.11 -8.28
C ARG A 35 -2.16 6.65 -8.17
N MET A 36 -1.80 6.20 -6.98
CA MET A 36 -1.46 4.80 -6.73
C MET A 36 -2.66 3.90 -6.97
N LEU A 37 -3.84 4.25 -6.44
CA LEU A 37 -5.09 3.50 -6.71
C LEU A 37 -5.45 3.50 -8.20
N GLU A 38 -5.27 4.62 -8.90
CA GLU A 38 -5.49 4.68 -10.35
C GLU A 38 -4.53 3.77 -11.11
N THR A 39 -3.26 3.72 -10.69
CA THR A 39 -2.27 2.80 -11.27
C THR A 39 -2.68 1.35 -11.04
N ILE A 40 -3.15 0.99 -9.84
CA ILE A 40 -3.64 -0.35 -9.53
C ILE A 40 -4.80 -0.74 -10.46
N ARG A 41 -5.77 0.15 -10.65
CA ARG A 41 -6.91 -0.13 -11.53
C ARG A 41 -6.49 -0.31 -12.98
N LYS A 42 -5.60 0.57 -13.48
CA LYS A 42 -5.07 0.47 -14.84
C LYS A 42 -4.22 -0.77 -15.06
N ALA A 43 -3.37 -1.10 -14.09
CA ALA A 43 -2.43 -2.21 -14.21
C ALA A 43 -3.08 -3.58 -14.01
N PHE A 44 -4.16 -3.67 -13.24
CA PHE A 44 -4.72 -4.95 -12.82
C PHE A 44 -6.20 -5.11 -13.16
N GLY A 45 -6.80 -4.18 -13.90
CA GLY A 45 -8.20 -4.25 -14.31
C GLY A 45 -9.21 -4.31 -13.16
N LEU A 46 -8.79 -3.99 -11.93
CA LEU A 46 -9.65 -4.11 -10.76
C LEU A 46 -10.71 -3.00 -10.75
N CYS A 47 -11.96 -3.40 -10.63
CA CYS A 47 -13.08 -2.50 -10.46
C CYS A 47 -13.04 -1.79 -9.09
N THR A 48 -13.69 -0.62 -9.02
CA THR A 48 -13.95 0.07 -7.75
C THR A 48 -14.90 -0.71 -6.84
N CYS A 49 -15.83 -1.42 -7.47
CA CYS A 49 -16.72 -2.38 -6.85
C CYS A 49 -16.04 -3.77 -6.87
N ALA A 50 -15.92 -4.48 -5.73
CA ALA A 50 -15.46 -5.89 -5.74
C ALA A 50 -16.62 -6.89 -5.78
N VAL A 51 -17.84 -6.40 -6.00
CA VAL A 51 -19.04 -7.22 -6.10
C VAL A 51 -19.65 -6.97 -7.45
N SER A 52 -19.96 -8.05 -8.16
CA SER A 52 -20.72 -8.04 -9.41
C SER A 52 -22.22 -8.08 -9.12
N GLN A 53 -23.03 -7.42 -9.95
CA GLN A 53 -24.48 -7.54 -9.86
C GLN A 53 -25.00 -8.95 -10.15
N LYS A 54 -24.24 -9.77 -10.88
CA LYS A 54 -24.62 -11.14 -11.22
C LYS A 54 -24.57 -12.07 -10.01
N THR A 55 -23.58 -11.87 -9.15
CA THR A 55 -23.31 -12.73 -7.97
C THR A 55 -23.96 -12.22 -6.69
N ILE A 56 -24.60 -11.04 -6.74
CA ILE A 56 -25.12 -10.42 -5.53
C ILE A 56 -26.41 -11.08 -5.06
N ASP A 57 -26.44 -11.47 -3.79
CA ASP A 57 -27.65 -11.97 -3.15
C ASP A 57 -28.64 -10.81 -2.93
N LYS A 58 -29.60 -10.68 -3.86
CA LYS A 58 -30.63 -9.63 -3.82
C LYS A 58 -31.56 -9.76 -2.60
N THR A 59 -31.60 -10.91 -1.92
CA THR A 59 -32.44 -11.12 -0.73
C THR A 59 -31.88 -10.43 0.51
N ARG A 60 -30.56 -10.22 0.58
CA ARG A 60 -29.87 -9.53 1.69
C ARG A 60 -29.80 -8.01 1.52
N GLY A 61 -30.39 -7.48 0.45
CA GLY A 61 -30.26 -6.09 0.05
C GLY A 61 -28.96 -5.84 -0.71
N VAL A 62 -29.04 -4.93 -1.68
CA VAL A 62 -27.95 -4.63 -2.59
C VAL A 62 -27.07 -3.53 -1.95
N PRO A 63 -25.75 -3.74 -1.73
CA PRO A 63 -24.85 -2.73 -1.20
C PRO A 63 -24.88 -1.48 -2.08
N LYS A 64 -24.88 -0.27 -1.51
CA LYS A 64 -24.97 0.98 -2.29
C LYS A 64 -23.85 1.18 -3.33
N TRP A 65 -22.78 0.40 -3.24
CA TRP A 65 -21.58 0.45 -4.08
C TRP A 65 -21.49 -0.72 -5.09
N HIS A 66 -22.60 -1.45 -5.31
CA HIS A 66 -22.68 -2.64 -6.16
C HIS A 66 -22.53 -2.40 -7.67
N SER A 67 -22.72 -1.16 -8.14
CA SER A 67 -22.67 -0.85 -9.56
C SER A 67 -21.52 0.13 -9.81
N CYS A 68 -20.62 -0.25 -10.70
CA CYS A 68 -19.57 0.60 -11.21
C CYS A 68 -19.61 0.62 -12.75
N PHE A 69 -18.95 1.60 -13.39
CA PHE A 69 -19.06 1.78 -14.85
C PHE A 69 -18.60 0.53 -15.63
N ASP A 70 -17.63 -0.21 -15.10
CA ASP A 70 -17.15 -1.46 -15.70
C ASP A 70 -18.19 -2.58 -15.68
N ASP A 71 -19.09 -2.61 -14.68
CA ASP A 71 -20.22 -3.54 -14.61
C ASP A 71 -21.25 -3.24 -15.72
N TYR A 72 -21.46 -1.96 -16.06
CA TYR A 72 -22.29 -1.57 -17.21
C TYR A 72 -21.67 -1.96 -18.56
N LEU A 73 -20.34 -1.99 -18.65
CA LEU A 73 -19.60 -2.42 -19.84
C LEU A 73 -19.35 -3.93 -19.89
N GLU A 74 -19.95 -4.71 -18.98
CA GLU A 74 -19.75 -6.16 -18.85
C GLU A 74 -18.28 -6.60 -18.65
N ASN A 75 -17.43 -5.69 -18.14
CA ASN A 75 -16.01 -5.93 -17.87
C ASN A 75 -15.69 -5.95 -16.37
N CYS A 76 -16.61 -6.50 -15.57
CA CYS A 76 -16.52 -6.44 -14.11
C CYS A 76 -15.48 -7.44 -13.58
N SER A 77 -14.46 -6.97 -12.85
CA SER A 77 -13.52 -7.86 -12.14
C SER A 77 -14.21 -8.73 -11.08
N GLY A 78 -15.41 -8.35 -10.65
CA GLY A 78 -16.25 -9.16 -9.77
C GLY A 78 -16.75 -10.46 -10.41
N ASP A 79 -16.72 -10.58 -11.75
CA ASP A 79 -17.10 -11.78 -12.48
C ASP A 79 -15.94 -12.77 -12.70
N TRP A 80 -14.70 -12.37 -12.39
CA TRP A 80 -13.53 -13.23 -12.58
C TRP A 80 -13.57 -14.46 -11.66
N ASP A 81 -12.87 -15.52 -12.08
CA ASP A 81 -12.62 -16.66 -11.21
C ASP A 81 -11.88 -16.23 -9.92
N ASP A 82 -12.17 -16.89 -8.81
CA ASP A 82 -11.60 -16.56 -7.51
C ASP A 82 -10.07 -16.70 -7.51
N GLU A 83 -9.49 -17.67 -8.23
CA GLU A 83 -8.04 -17.86 -8.33
C GLU A 83 -7.38 -16.69 -9.07
N VAL A 84 -7.98 -16.25 -10.17
CA VAL A 84 -7.52 -15.08 -10.95
C VAL A 84 -7.63 -13.80 -10.11
N TYR A 85 -8.72 -13.64 -9.37
CA TYR A 85 -8.91 -12.48 -8.51
C TYR A 85 -7.87 -12.44 -7.39
N GLN A 86 -7.65 -13.57 -6.71
CA GLN A 86 -6.68 -13.67 -5.62
C GLN A 86 -5.24 -13.48 -6.10
N SER A 87 -4.87 -14.05 -7.25
CA SER A 87 -3.54 -13.82 -7.84
C SER A 87 -3.32 -12.34 -8.17
N THR A 88 -4.36 -11.66 -8.64
CA THR A 88 -4.36 -10.22 -8.91
C THR A 88 -4.20 -9.41 -7.62
N ILE A 89 -4.94 -9.74 -6.56
CA ILE A 89 -4.80 -9.09 -5.24
C ILE A 89 -3.40 -9.31 -4.67
N TYR A 90 -2.77 -10.46 -4.90
CA TYR A 90 -1.39 -10.70 -4.50
C TYR A 90 -0.40 -9.78 -5.24
N LYS A 91 -0.59 -9.53 -6.54
CA LYS A 91 0.19 -8.55 -7.32
C LYS A 91 0.01 -7.13 -6.74
N VAL A 92 -1.22 -6.76 -6.38
CA VAL A 92 -1.53 -5.46 -5.73
C VAL A 92 -0.87 -5.33 -4.37
N ASP A 93 -0.94 -6.35 -3.51
CA ASP A 93 -0.30 -6.37 -2.19
C ASP A 93 1.20 -6.11 -2.31
N ARG A 94 1.89 -6.77 -3.25
CA ARG A 94 3.32 -6.54 -3.50
C ARG A 94 3.61 -5.13 -3.99
N MET A 95 2.80 -4.60 -4.93
CA MET A 95 2.95 -3.23 -5.40
C MET A 95 2.79 -2.22 -4.26
N LEU A 96 1.79 -2.38 -3.40
CA LEU A 96 1.56 -1.50 -2.24
C LEU A 96 2.64 -1.60 -1.17
N ASN A 97 3.30 -2.76 -1.05
CA ASN A 97 4.46 -2.97 -0.20
C ASN A 97 5.77 -2.48 -0.83
N GLY A 98 5.73 -1.88 -2.03
CA GLY A 98 6.92 -1.36 -2.72
C GLY A 98 7.75 -2.42 -3.45
N LYS A 99 7.38 -3.70 -3.37
CA LYS A 99 8.05 -4.85 -4.00
C LYS A 99 7.76 -4.90 -5.51
N THR A 100 8.28 -3.91 -6.21
CA THR A 100 7.96 -3.62 -7.61
C THR A 100 8.97 -4.25 -8.57
N ASP A 101 10.21 -4.46 -8.13
CA ASP A 101 11.25 -5.03 -9.01
C ASP A 101 10.90 -6.44 -9.45
N GLN A 102 10.51 -7.30 -8.50
CA GLN A 102 10.10 -8.67 -8.79
C GLN A 102 8.83 -8.70 -9.65
N LEU A 103 7.84 -7.88 -9.31
CA LEU A 103 6.58 -7.79 -10.05
C LEU A 103 6.80 -7.36 -11.51
N ILE A 104 7.72 -6.44 -11.77
CA ILE A 104 8.10 -6.01 -13.11
C ILE A 104 8.74 -7.15 -13.91
N ARG A 105 9.53 -8.03 -13.27
CA ARG A 105 10.11 -9.21 -13.93
C ARG A 105 9.04 -10.21 -14.31
N GLU A 106 8.16 -10.54 -13.37
CA GLU A 106 7.08 -11.50 -13.61
C GLU A 106 6.15 -11.03 -14.72
N LEU A 107 5.76 -9.74 -14.73
CA LEU A 107 4.93 -9.19 -15.82
C LEU A 107 5.65 -9.24 -17.18
N LYS A 108 6.99 -9.11 -17.23
CA LYS A 108 7.73 -9.28 -18.48
C LYS A 108 7.72 -10.72 -18.96
N ASP A 109 7.90 -11.67 -18.05
CA ASP A 109 7.91 -13.09 -18.37
C ASP A 109 6.51 -13.53 -18.82
N GLU A 110 5.45 -13.12 -18.12
CA GLU A 110 4.05 -13.35 -18.51
C GLU A 110 3.73 -12.77 -19.89
N MET A 111 4.17 -11.53 -20.18
CA MET A 111 3.98 -10.89 -21.49
C MET A 111 4.70 -11.67 -22.60
N GLN A 112 5.92 -12.14 -22.35
CA GLN A 112 6.70 -12.91 -23.32
C GLN A 112 6.03 -14.25 -23.62
N ILE A 113 5.56 -14.96 -22.58
CA ILE A 113 4.84 -16.23 -22.73
C ILE A 113 3.58 -16.04 -23.58
N ALA A 114 2.77 -15.00 -23.31
CA ALA A 114 1.59 -14.70 -24.11
C ALA A 114 1.94 -14.37 -25.57
N SER A 115 3.01 -13.60 -25.80
CA SER A 115 3.49 -13.30 -27.15
C SER A 115 3.96 -14.55 -27.90
N ASP A 116 4.70 -15.44 -27.24
CA ASP A 116 5.20 -16.70 -27.82
C ASP A 116 4.04 -17.66 -28.15
N ALA A 117 2.96 -17.61 -27.36
CA ALA A 117 1.72 -18.32 -27.61
C ALA A 117 0.81 -17.67 -28.68
N LEU A 118 1.26 -16.58 -29.32
CA LEU A 118 0.49 -15.79 -30.30
C LEU A 118 -0.78 -15.13 -29.73
N ALA A 119 -0.87 -14.99 -28.41
CA ALA A 119 -1.97 -14.34 -27.69
C ALA A 119 -1.71 -12.83 -27.57
N TYR A 120 -1.76 -12.12 -28.71
CA TYR A 120 -1.34 -10.71 -28.79
C TYR A 120 -2.19 -9.73 -27.96
N GLU A 121 -3.49 -10.01 -27.79
CA GLU A 121 -4.37 -9.17 -26.97
C GLU A 121 -3.99 -9.25 -25.49
N GLU A 122 -3.74 -10.47 -25.00
CA GLU A 122 -3.28 -10.71 -23.63
C GLU A 122 -1.89 -10.09 -23.41
N ALA A 123 -0.96 -10.29 -24.35
CA ALA A 123 0.36 -9.66 -24.30
C ALA A 123 0.27 -8.13 -24.27
N ALA A 124 -0.66 -7.53 -25.03
CA ALA A 124 -0.88 -6.08 -25.00
C ALA A 124 -1.43 -5.61 -23.63
N GLN A 125 -2.36 -6.35 -23.03
CA GLN A 125 -2.86 -6.04 -21.69
C GLN A 125 -1.72 -6.11 -20.64
N ILE A 126 -0.92 -7.17 -20.66
CA ILE A 126 0.20 -7.33 -19.71
C ILE A 126 1.27 -6.25 -19.94
N ARG A 127 1.53 -5.86 -21.19
CA ARG A 127 2.42 -4.73 -21.52
C ARG A 127 1.93 -3.44 -20.87
N ASP A 128 0.65 -3.13 -21.00
CA ASP A 128 0.08 -1.90 -20.44
C ASP A 128 0.15 -1.94 -18.89
N SER A 129 -0.05 -3.11 -18.29
CA SER A 129 0.19 -3.35 -16.86
C SER A 129 1.64 -3.11 -16.45
N LEU A 130 2.58 -3.66 -17.20
CA LEU A 130 4.02 -3.52 -17.00
C LEU A 130 4.43 -2.04 -17.05
N GLU A 131 3.96 -1.29 -18.06
CA GLU A 131 4.25 0.14 -18.19
C GLU A 131 3.69 0.96 -17.02
N ALA A 132 2.46 0.66 -16.58
CA ALA A 132 1.84 1.32 -15.44
C ALA A 132 2.65 1.10 -14.15
N VAL A 133 3.06 -0.15 -13.86
CA VAL A 133 3.89 -0.49 -12.69
C VAL A 133 5.27 0.14 -12.78
N GLN A 134 5.91 0.13 -13.95
CA GLN A 134 7.22 0.77 -14.16
C GLN A 134 7.16 2.28 -13.93
N HIS A 135 6.14 2.95 -14.48
CA HIS A 135 5.97 4.40 -14.32
C HIS A 135 5.73 4.76 -12.85
N TYR A 136 4.94 3.97 -12.11
CA TYR A 136 4.80 4.13 -10.67
C TYR A 136 6.13 3.93 -9.94
N SER A 137 6.87 2.86 -10.26
CA SER A 137 8.16 2.60 -9.61
C SER A 137 9.20 3.69 -9.88
N LYS A 138 9.25 4.27 -11.08
CA LYS A 138 10.20 5.34 -11.44
C LYS A 138 9.98 6.63 -10.64
N ARG A 139 8.77 6.86 -10.13
CA ARG A 139 8.45 8.03 -9.30
C ARG A 139 8.94 7.88 -7.86
N MET A 140 9.19 6.64 -7.41
CA MET A 140 9.74 6.41 -6.09
C MET A 140 11.22 6.80 -6.09
N LYS A 141 11.60 7.68 -5.15
CA LYS A 141 12.98 8.17 -5.06
C LYS A 141 13.88 7.05 -4.52
N MET A 142 14.94 6.71 -5.26
CA MET A 142 16.02 5.88 -4.72
C MET A 142 16.73 6.67 -3.61
N VAL A 143 16.86 6.07 -2.43
CA VAL A 143 17.49 6.72 -1.26
C VAL A 143 18.65 5.88 -0.74
N VAL A 144 18.62 4.57 -0.97
CA VAL A 144 19.67 3.63 -0.59
C VAL A 144 20.03 2.79 -1.82
N SER A 145 21.31 2.56 -2.07
CA SER A 145 21.78 1.75 -3.19
C SER A 145 21.55 0.25 -2.98
N GLN A 146 21.46 -0.18 -1.72
CA GLN A 146 21.16 -1.55 -1.32
C GLN A 146 19.65 -1.82 -1.37
N LYS A 147 19.27 -3.03 -1.78
CA LYS A 147 17.90 -3.52 -1.74
C LYS A 147 17.56 -3.99 -0.32
N VAL A 148 17.34 -3.04 0.58
CA VAL A 148 16.98 -3.29 1.99
C VAL A 148 15.64 -2.63 2.30
N ASP A 149 14.84 -3.29 3.13
CA ASP A 149 13.65 -2.69 3.70
C ASP A 149 14.04 -1.99 5.01
N ARG A 150 13.82 -0.68 5.07
CA ARG A 150 14.25 0.16 6.20
C ARG A 150 13.19 1.16 6.58
N ASP A 151 12.95 1.33 7.87
CA ASP A 151 12.15 2.44 8.39
C ASP A 151 13.08 3.42 9.13
N VAL A 152 12.98 4.71 8.81
CA VAL A 152 13.82 5.77 9.42
C VAL A 152 12.92 6.72 10.19
N PHE A 153 13.06 6.73 11.52
CA PHE A 153 12.35 7.63 12.42
C PHE A 153 13.25 8.78 12.82
N ALA A 154 12.72 10.00 12.69
CA ALA A 154 13.34 11.21 13.17
C ALA A 154 12.34 12.01 13.98
N ILE A 155 12.80 12.74 14.99
CA ILE A 155 11.95 13.64 15.76
C ILE A 155 12.66 14.96 16.03
N ARG A 156 11.90 16.05 16.05
CA ARG A 156 12.38 17.37 16.46
C ARG A 156 11.35 18.04 17.35
N LYS A 157 11.79 18.60 18.48
CA LYS A 157 10.97 19.45 19.35
C LYS A 157 11.15 20.93 19.01
N ASP A 158 10.07 21.68 19.18
CA ASP A 158 10.04 23.13 19.22
C ASP A 158 9.62 23.57 20.62
N GLU A 159 10.56 24.17 21.36
CA GLU A 159 10.35 24.56 22.76
C GLU A 159 9.47 25.79 22.90
N GLU A 160 9.42 26.67 21.90
CA GLU A 160 8.56 27.87 21.95
C GLU A 160 7.09 27.51 21.78
N ILE A 161 6.81 26.53 20.91
CA ILE A 161 5.45 26.07 20.62
C ILE A 161 5.01 24.96 21.60
N GLY A 162 5.95 24.29 22.27
CA GLY A 162 5.66 23.16 23.15
C GLY A 162 5.13 21.94 22.38
N GLU A 163 5.58 21.74 21.14
CA GLU A 163 5.20 20.64 20.27
C GLU A 163 6.44 19.95 19.69
N ALA A 164 6.33 18.65 19.39
CA ALA A 164 7.34 17.90 18.65
C ALA A 164 6.74 17.33 17.36
N CYS A 165 7.57 17.23 16.32
CA CYS A 165 7.20 16.60 15.07
C CYS A 165 8.08 15.36 14.85
N GLY A 166 7.45 14.19 14.91
CA GLY A 166 8.02 12.93 14.48
C GLY A 166 7.79 12.72 12.99
N VAL A 167 8.80 12.25 12.26
CA VAL A 167 8.73 11.89 10.84
C VAL A 167 9.25 10.47 10.67
N LEU A 168 8.49 9.65 9.95
CA LEU A 168 8.88 8.33 9.49
C LEU A 168 9.07 8.35 7.98
N PHE A 169 10.20 7.86 7.50
CA PHE A 169 10.42 7.51 6.11
C PHE A 169 10.40 5.99 5.94
N LYS A 170 9.53 5.49 5.07
CA LYS A 170 9.45 4.08 4.71
C LYS A 170 10.25 3.82 3.45
N ILE A 171 11.26 2.96 3.56
CA ILE A 171 12.11 2.54 2.46
C ILE A 171 11.88 1.06 2.21
N ARG A 172 11.59 0.68 0.96
CA ARG A 172 11.43 -0.71 0.52
C ARG A 172 12.21 -0.93 -0.77
N GLU A 173 12.96 -2.02 -0.85
CA GLU A 173 13.93 -2.26 -1.94
C GLU A 173 14.86 -1.04 -2.22
N GLY A 174 15.25 -0.28 -1.18
CA GLY A 174 16.05 0.95 -1.32
C GLY A 174 15.31 2.19 -1.86
N LYS A 175 14.02 2.08 -2.16
CA LYS A 175 13.13 3.16 -2.63
C LYS A 175 12.31 3.73 -1.49
N MET A 176 12.21 5.06 -1.37
CA MET A 176 11.28 5.68 -0.43
C MET A 176 9.85 5.56 -0.96
N ILE A 177 9.04 4.76 -0.26
CA ILE A 177 7.64 4.45 -0.63
C ILE A 177 6.62 5.30 0.13
N GLY A 178 7.05 5.92 1.23
CA GLY A 178 6.14 6.71 2.05
C GLY A 178 6.88 7.62 3.02
N LYS A 179 6.21 8.71 3.35
CA LYS A 179 6.56 9.63 4.42
C LYS A 179 5.34 9.77 5.31
N PHE A 180 5.54 9.68 6.61
CA PHE A 180 4.52 9.95 7.61
C PHE A 180 5.05 10.99 8.58
N HIS A 181 4.20 11.88 9.06
CA HIS A 181 4.56 12.80 10.14
C HIS A 181 3.44 12.82 11.16
N ARG A 182 3.82 13.04 12.42
CA ARG A 182 2.91 13.18 13.53
C ARG A 182 3.40 14.28 14.44
N PHE A 183 2.46 15.12 14.85
CA PHE A 183 2.69 16.09 15.92
C PHE A 183 2.41 15.44 17.26
N LEU A 184 3.34 15.60 18.20
CA LEU A 184 3.19 15.26 19.61
C LEU A 184 2.97 16.56 20.38
N LYS A 185 1.99 16.53 21.28
CA LYS A 185 1.61 17.64 22.16
C LYS A 185 1.85 17.23 23.60
N ASN A 186 1.87 18.19 24.52
CA ASN A 186 2.13 17.97 25.95
C ASN A 186 3.52 17.35 26.19
N ILE A 187 4.54 17.86 25.50
CA ILE A 187 5.92 17.36 25.56
C ILE A 187 6.75 17.93 26.72
N GLU A 188 6.11 18.63 27.66
CA GLU A 188 6.79 19.26 28.79
C GLU A 188 7.50 18.21 29.65
N GLY A 189 8.81 18.39 29.84
CA GLY A 189 9.64 17.48 30.64
C GLY A 189 10.08 16.20 29.91
N LEU A 190 9.59 15.93 28.70
CA LEU A 190 9.97 14.73 27.95
C LEU A 190 11.30 14.91 27.19
N SER A 191 12.13 13.89 27.26
CA SER A 191 13.36 13.76 26.48
C SER A 191 13.05 13.46 25.01
N MET A 192 14.02 13.74 24.12
CA MET A 192 13.89 13.38 22.70
C MET A 192 13.78 11.86 22.51
N GLY A 193 14.39 11.08 23.39
CA GLY A 193 14.34 9.62 23.38
C GLY A 193 12.97 9.09 23.76
N GLU A 194 12.35 9.60 24.84
CA GLU A 194 10.99 9.22 25.28
C GLU A 194 9.96 9.50 24.19
N MET A 195 10.03 10.70 23.59
CA MET A 195 9.11 11.07 22.52
C MET A 195 9.30 10.21 21.26
N LEU A 196 10.55 9.86 20.94
CA LEU A 196 10.86 8.99 19.80
C LEU A 196 10.36 7.56 20.05
N GLN A 197 10.58 7.03 21.25
CA GLN A 197 10.12 5.71 21.66
C GLN A 197 8.59 5.61 21.55
N SER A 198 7.86 6.56 22.14
CA SER A 198 6.40 6.60 22.01
C SER A 198 5.95 6.69 20.55
N PHE A 199 6.66 7.45 19.70
CA PHE A 199 6.34 7.54 18.28
C PHE A 199 6.56 6.22 17.52
N VAL A 200 7.63 5.49 17.83
CA VAL A 200 7.94 4.17 17.25
C VAL A 200 6.95 3.12 17.73
N GLU A 201 6.68 3.06 19.03
CA GLU A 201 5.70 2.16 19.65
C GLU A 201 4.33 2.37 19.05
N ASP A 202 3.82 3.61 19.02
CA ASP A 202 2.53 3.92 18.44
C ASP A 202 2.43 3.54 16.95
N TYR A 203 3.55 3.57 16.22
CA TYR A 203 3.58 3.15 14.82
C TYR A 203 3.47 1.63 14.66
N TYR A 204 4.28 0.86 15.40
CA TYR A 204 4.36 -0.60 15.26
C TYR A 204 3.30 -1.36 16.06
N THR A 205 2.92 -0.88 17.25
CA THR A 205 1.76 -1.39 18.00
C THR A 205 0.44 -0.86 17.44
N GLY A 206 0.52 0.22 16.67
CA GLY A 206 -0.59 0.76 15.92
C GLY A 206 -1.19 -0.25 14.95
N GLN A 207 -2.40 0.04 14.48
CA GLN A 207 -3.17 -0.88 13.63
C GLN A 207 -2.69 -0.91 12.16
N TYR A 208 -1.53 -0.30 11.87
CA TYR A 208 -0.92 -0.25 10.54
C TYR A 208 0.01 -1.45 10.37
N THR A 209 -0.56 -2.65 10.26
CA THR A 209 0.16 -3.86 9.90
C THR A 209 0.64 -3.80 8.44
N ALA A 210 1.70 -3.01 8.22
CA ALA A 210 2.55 -3.12 7.05
C ALA A 210 3.82 -3.85 7.47
N ALA A 211 4.35 -4.69 6.58
CA ALA A 211 5.49 -5.55 6.82
C ALA A 211 6.62 -4.87 7.62
N ILE A 212 7.08 -5.57 8.66
CA ILE A 212 8.22 -5.17 9.50
C ILE A 212 9.46 -5.10 8.59
N PRO A 213 10.22 -3.99 8.60
CA PRO A 213 11.43 -3.84 7.80
C PRO A 213 12.57 -4.70 8.34
N ASP A 214 13.63 -4.88 7.54
CA ASP A 214 14.86 -5.53 7.98
C ASP A 214 15.62 -4.69 9.01
N GLU A 215 15.51 -3.36 8.88
CA GLU A 215 16.25 -2.40 9.71
C GLU A 215 15.38 -1.21 10.13
N VAL A 216 15.59 -0.73 11.36
CA VAL A 216 14.99 0.50 11.88
C VAL A 216 16.08 1.45 12.32
N TYR A 217 16.05 2.68 11.80
CA TYR A 217 17.01 3.74 12.10
C TYR A 217 16.32 4.84 12.90
N LEU A 218 16.98 5.29 13.96
CA LEU A 218 16.45 6.26 14.90
C LEU A 218 17.36 7.50 14.93
N SER A 219 16.79 8.70 14.94
CA SER A 219 17.58 9.94 15.01
C SER A 219 18.19 10.20 16.39
N HIS A 220 17.64 9.57 17.43
CA HIS A 220 18.10 9.65 18.82
C HIS A 220 18.04 8.24 19.42
N GLU A 221 18.80 8.00 20.49
CA GLU A 221 18.66 6.79 21.28
C GLU A 221 17.31 6.82 22.03
N ILE A 222 16.64 5.67 22.06
CA ILE A 222 15.43 5.43 22.86
C ILE A 222 15.84 4.98 24.26
N GLU A 223 14.98 5.21 25.26
CA GLU A 223 15.31 4.90 26.66
C GLU A 223 15.28 3.40 26.92
N ASP A 224 14.30 2.70 26.34
CA ASP A 224 14.23 1.25 26.38
C ASP A 224 14.72 0.63 25.08
N VAL A 225 15.78 -0.17 25.16
CA VAL A 225 16.37 -0.88 24.01
C VAL A 225 15.88 -2.32 23.94
N GLU A 226 15.08 -2.78 24.92
CA GLU A 226 14.48 -4.10 24.87
C GLU A 226 13.47 -4.21 23.71
N PRO A 227 13.39 -5.37 23.05
CA PRO A 227 12.47 -5.57 21.94
C PRO A 227 11.01 -5.48 22.38
N LEU A 228 10.24 -4.65 21.66
CA LEU A 228 8.78 -4.53 21.75
C LEU A 228 8.04 -5.83 21.45
#